data_AF-A0A940Z0M3-F1
#
_entry.id   AF-A0A940Z0M3-F1
#
_cell.length_a   1.000
_cell.length_b   1.000
_cell.length_c   1.000
_cell.angle_alpha   90.00
_cell.angle_beta   90.00
_cell.angle_gamma   90.00
#
_symmetry.space_group_name_H-M   'P 1'
#
loop_
_entity.id
_entity.type
_entity.pdbx_description
1 polymer ?
#
loop_
_entity_poly.entity_id
_entity_poly.type
_entity_poly.pdbx_seq_one_letter_code
_entity_poly.pdbx_strand_id
1 'polypeptide(L)' 'MLVYKVFYKNFELKKGEFMGMLIERRKDLRGKTQIESAMRWARLAFGRMVKDEKTIFV' A
#
# COMPACT_ATOMS: atom_id res chain seq x y z
N MET A 1 0.23 -4.20 -16.26
CA MET A 1 -0.75 -4.05 -15.16
C MET A 1 -0.17 -4.81 -13.99
N LEU A 2 0.13 -4.13 -12.88
CA LEU A 2 0.66 -4.76 -11.66
C LEU A 2 -0.42 -4.71 -10.59
N VAL A 3 -0.54 -5.79 -9.82
CA VAL A 3 -1.51 -5.90 -8.74
C VAL A 3 -0.75 -6.13 -7.45
N TYR A 4 -0.95 -5.25 -6.48
CA TYR A 4 -0.33 -5.31 -5.17
C TYR A 4 -1.39 -5.69 -4.13
N LYS A 5 -1.03 -6.58 -3.21
CA LYS A 5 -1.86 -6.87 -2.03
C LYS A 5 -1.45 -5.87 -0.96
N VAL A 6 -2.41 -5.08 -0.49
CA VAL A 6 -2.17 -4.06 0.53
C VAL A 6 -2.50 -4.65 1.90
N PHE A 7 -1.60 -4.46 2.85
CA PHE A 7 -1.75 -4.86 4.23
C PHE A 7 -1.51 -3.66 5.15
N TYR A 8 -2.02 -3.73 6.37
CA TYR A 8 -1.56 -2.89 7.47
C TYR A 8 -1.05 -3.72 8.64
N LYS A 9 -0.08 -3.18 9.37
CA LYS A 9 0.44 -3.82 10.57
C LYS A 9 -0.51 -3.55 11.75
N ASN A 10 -1.27 -4.56 12.16
CA ASN A 10 -1.97 -4.53 13.44
C ASN A 10 -0.96 -4.82 14.57
N PHE A 11 -0.66 -3.79 15.37
CA PHE A 11 0.28 -3.91 16.49
C PHE A 11 -0.28 -4.68 17.68
N GLU A 12 -1.61 -4.74 17.84
CA GLU A 12 -2.26 -5.50 18.91
C GLU A 12 -2.12 -7.00 18.67
N LEU A 13 -2.30 -7.44 17.42
CA LEU A 13 -2.22 -8.84 17.03
C LEU A 13 -0.84 -9.25 16.47
N LYS A 14 0.11 -8.30 16.35
CA LYS A 14 1.42 -8.46 15.69
C LYS A 14 1.32 -9.13 14.31
N LYS A 15 0.24 -8.85 13.57
CA LYS A 15 -0.08 -9.47 12.27
C LYS A 15 -0.30 -8.42 11.20
N GLY A 16 -0.04 -8.81 9.95
CA GLY A 16 -0.45 -8.05 8.78
C GLY A 16 -1.91 -8.36 8.46
N GLU A 17 -2.77 -7.36 8.51
CA GLU A 17 -4.17 -7.48 8.13
C GLU A 17 -4.37 -7.01 6.70
N PHE A 18 -5.09 -7.82 5.92
CA PHE A 18 -5.36 -7.53 4.52
C PHE A 18 -6.37 -6.38 4.39
N MET A 19 -6.02 -5.37 3.61
CA MET A 19 -6.87 -4.20 3.36
C MET A 19 -7.56 -4.24 2.01
N GLY A 20 -6.89 -4.80 0.99
CA GLY A 20 -7.41 -4.80 -0.37
C GLY A 20 -6.31 -4.96 -1.42
N MET A 21 -6.69 -4.72 -2.68
CA MET A 21 -5.75 -4.77 -3.81
C MET A 21 -5.60 -3.39 -4.43
N LEU A 22 -4.36 -3.04 -4.77
CA LEU A 22 -4.01 -1.85 -5.54
C LEU A 22 -3.63 -2.28 -6.96
N ILE A 23 -4.27 -1.70 -7.96
CA ILE A 23 -3.98 -1.98 -9.38
C ILE A 23 -3.22 -0.79 -9.98
N GLU A 24 -1.94 -0.98 -10.27
CA GLU A 24 -1.12 0.02 -10.96
C GLU A 24 -1.19 -0.20 -12.48
N ARG A 25 -1.79 0.79 -13.16
CA ARG A 25 -1.96 0.78 -14.63
C ARG A 25 -0.91 1.60 -15.37
N ARG A 26 -0.23 2.53 -14.70
CA ARG A 26 0.78 3.39 -15.34
C ARG A 26 2.06 2.61 -15.61
N LYS A 27 2.66 2.84 -16.78
CA LYS A 27 4.02 2.36 -17.11
C LYS A 27 5.10 3.34 -16.66
N ASP A 28 4.78 4.64 -16.64
CA ASP A 28 5.68 5.69 -16.18
C ASP A 28 5.51 5.95 -14.68
N LEU A 29 6.57 5.66 -13.92
CA LEU A 29 6.64 5.81 -12.47
C LEU A 29 7.29 7.15 -12.04
N ARG A 30 7.56 8.06 -12.99
CA ARG A 30 8.15 9.39 -12.77
C ARG A 30 9.45 9.34 -11.95
N GLY A 31 10.33 8.41 -12.31
CA GLY A 31 11.62 8.22 -11.65
C GLY A 31 11.57 7.45 -10.32
N LYS A 32 10.42 6.87 -9.95
CA LYS A 32 10.30 5.99 -8.78
C LYS A 32 10.45 4.53 -9.17
N THR A 33 10.90 3.71 -8.23
CA THR A 33 10.76 2.26 -8.33
C THR A 33 9.28 1.86 -8.23
N GLN A 34 8.95 0.67 -8.74
CA GLN A 34 7.59 0.11 -8.65
C GLN A 34 7.10 0.05 -7.21
N ILE A 35 7.95 -0.38 -6.28
CA ILE A 35 7.62 -0.50 -4.86
C ILE A 35 7.33 0.88 -4.25
N GLU A 36 8.15 1.88 -4.52
CA GLU A 36 7.93 3.24 -3.98
C GLU A 36 6.64 3.88 -4.52
N SER A 37 6.33 3.66 -5.80
CA SER A 37 5.07 4.09 -6.39
C SER A 37 3.89 3.38 -5.71
N ALA A 38 3.94 2.06 -5.62
CA ALA A 38 2.91 1.24 -5.01
C ALA A 38 2.67 1.61 -3.53
N MET A 39 3.72 1.78 -2.74
CA MET A 39 3.64 2.24 -1.34
C MET A 39 2.97 3.61 -1.21
N ARG A 40 3.35 4.57 -2.08
CA ARG A 40 2.73 5.90 -2.09
C ARG A 40 1.24 5.81 -2.39
N TRP A 41 0.87 5.07 -3.42
CA TRP A 41 -0.54 4.92 -3.81
C TRP A 41 -1.35 4.13 -2.78
N ALA A 42 -0.77 3.10 -2.17
CA ALA A 42 -1.40 2.35 -1.09
C ALA A 42 -1.71 3.25 0.11
N ARG A 43 -0.75 4.08 0.54
CA ARG A 43 -0.98 5.06 1.61
C ARG A 43 -2.06 6.08 1.25
N LEU A 44 -2.07 6.60 0.02
CA LEU A 44 -3.10 7.55 -0.42
C LEU A 44 -4.49 6.93 -0.48
N ALA A 45 -4.61 5.67 -0.92
CA ALA A 45 -5.90 5.00 -1.07
C ALA A 45 -6.46 4.44 0.25
N PHE A 46 -5.60 3.89 1.10
CA PHE A 46 -5.99 3.16 2.31
C PHE A 46 -5.65 3.89 3.61
N GLY A 47 -4.87 4.98 3.57
CA GLY A 47 -4.39 5.69 4.76
C GLY A 47 -5.49 6.20 5.68
N ARG A 48 -6.65 6.56 5.12
CA ARG A 48 -7.83 7.00 5.91
C ARG A 48 -8.50 5.86 6.69
N MET A 49 -8.21 4.60 6.37
CA MET A 49 -8.78 3.43 7.03
C MET A 49 -7.97 2.99 8.25
N VAL A 50 -6.79 3.57 8.47
CA VAL A 50 -5.88 3.23 9.57
C VAL A 50 -5.51 4.47 10.35
N LYS A 51 -5.14 4.28 11.63
CA LYS A 51 -4.72 5.38 12.51
C LYS A 51 -3.36 5.98 12.09
N ASP A 52 -2.48 5.17 11.53
CA ASP A 52 -1.16 5.59 11.03
C ASP A 52 -0.88 4.96 9.66
N GLU A 53 -0.81 5.78 8.62
CA GLU A 53 -0.54 5.34 7.25
C GLU A 53 0.85 4.72 7.06
N LYS A 54 1.82 4.99 7.96
CA LYS A 54 3.14 4.36 7.90
C LYS A 54 3.10 2.86 8.19
N THR A 55 2.00 2.38 8.77
CA THR A 55 1.75 0.97 9.05
C THR A 55 1.30 0.17 7.82
N ILE A 56 0.96 0.85 6.73
CA ILE A 56 0.57 0.25 5.45
C ILE A 56 1.81 -0.23 4.69
N PHE A 57 1.73 -1.43 4.13
CA PHE A 57 2.71 -2.00 3.22
C PHE A 57 2.04 -2.79 2.08
N VAL A 58 2.75 -2.90 0.96
CA VAL A 58 2.34 -3.64 -0.26
C VAL A 58 3.27 -4.80 -0.56
#